data_AF-U4QPG2-F1
#
_entry.id   AF-U4QPG2-F1
#
_cell.length_a   1.000
_cell.length_b   1.000
_cell.length_c   1.000
_cell.angle_alpha   90.00
_cell.angle_beta   90.00
_cell.angle_gamma   90.00
#
_symmetry.space_group_name_H-M   'P 1'
#
loop_
_entity.id
_entity.type
_entity.pdbx_description
1 polymer ?
#
loop_
_entity_poly.entity_id
_entity_poly.type
_entity_poly.pdbx_seq_one_letter_code
_entity_poly.pdbx_strand_id
1 'polypeptide(L)'
;MVSEFEEIEHSGGKITFNILTDHDQKRFQIEFTSSRSVHMEMIAVYAIPQGIPVGIIQLGGIGVPWNPPPFPGCFPVFIASDSRGKFGHKCQSCNGYWRSGPWPNICPYCATSEPSFLFLSDAQRRYVSHYCEVLTKALDSGENVKVVIDMNAVVDAIEKKGERPDLYMAEQSQQCKFTCEACEEFNDILGRFGYCSLCGTRNDQKDFENHIEIIRGHLNTGKAPEDCMRDAVALFDSFVSQVAKQLAERVPMTIHRKNWLLKNRFHDLKEVSQKYRDWFDIELFMNMKEDDRNFVVRMFHRRHVYEHNGGEVDQKYLDDSKDTEVRLKQQIRETKEEIHRLLGLLLKMALNIHKRFHELFPPIDEPIATFEDKKARIEKFTKSMKGTHLSHQ
;
A
#
# COMPACT_ATOMS: atom_id res chain seq x y z
N MET A 1 -3.66 12.23 16.83
CA MET A 1 -3.13 10.87 16.59
C MET A 1 -4.25 10.09 15.93
N VAL A 2 -4.06 9.56 14.73
CA VAL A 2 -5.00 8.57 14.18
C VAL A 2 -4.76 7.30 14.97
N SER A 3 -5.79 6.77 15.65
CA SER A 3 -5.64 5.52 16.41
C SER A 3 -5.35 4.37 15.46
N GLU A 4 -4.23 3.69 15.67
CA GLU A 4 -3.96 2.41 15.01
C GLU A 4 -5.03 1.39 15.45
N PHE A 5 -5.42 0.50 14.53
CA PHE A 5 -6.38 -0.57 14.80
C PHE A 5 -7.78 -0.10 15.23
N GLU A 6 -8.09 1.17 14.96
CA GLU A 6 -9.42 1.74 15.15
C GLU A 6 -10.43 1.03 14.23
N GLU A 7 -11.53 0.59 14.81
CA GLU A 7 -12.68 0.11 14.07
C GLU A 7 -13.39 1.29 13.38
N ILE A 8 -13.65 1.16 12.09
CA ILE A 8 -14.26 2.18 11.26
C ILE A 8 -15.62 1.64 10.84
N GLU A 9 -16.66 2.34 11.26
CA GLU A 9 -18.03 2.01 10.94
C GLU A 9 -18.28 2.04 9.43
N HIS A 10 -19.23 1.22 8.97
CA HIS A 10 -19.74 1.27 7.61
C HIS A 10 -20.40 2.61 7.26
N SER A 11 -20.50 2.94 5.96
CA SER A 11 -21.23 4.12 5.49
C SER A 11 -22.75 4.07 5.75
N GLY A 12 -23.27 2.90 6.14
CA GLY A 12 -24.68 2.67 6.46
C GLY A 12 -25.55 2.54 5.22
N GLY A 13 -26.86 2.55 5.46
CA GLY A 13 -27.88 2.43 4.42
C GLY A 13 -28.72 1.17 4.53
N LYS A 14 -29.71 1.06 3.64
CA LYS A 14 -30.66 -0.04 3.57
C LYS A 14 -30.69 -0.58 2.16
N ILE A 15 -30.51 -1.89 2.03
CA ILE A 15 -30.81 -2.61 0.79
C ILE A 15 -32.22 -3.16 0.92
N THR A 16 -33.05 -2.89 -0.08
CA THR A 16 -34.42 -3.36 -0.15
C THR A 16 -34.58 -4.23 -1.39
N PHE A 17 -35.09 -5.44 -1.19
CA PHE A 17 -35.54 -6.34 -2.24
C PHE A 17 -37.04 -6.23 -2.36
N ASN A 18 -37.52 -5.78 -3.53
CA ASN A 18 -38.93 -5.84 -3.89
C ASN A 18 -39.11 -7.04 -4.83
N ILE A 19 -39.72 -8.12 -4.33
CA ILE A 19 -40.03 -9.32 -5.12
C ILE A 19 -41.42 -9.19 -5.70
N LEU A 20 -41.55 -9.43 -7.00
CA LEU A 20 -42.81 -9.47 -7.73
C LEU A 20 -42.94 -10.81 -8.43
N THR A 21 -44.02 -11.52 -8.14
CA THR A 21 -44.38 -12.81 -8.74
C THR A 21 -45.63 -12.61 -9.57
N ASP A 22 -45.52 -12.81 -10.89
CA ASP A 22 -46.63 -12.70 -11.84
C ASP A 22 -46.59 -13.86 -12.84
N HIS A 23 -47.69 -14.60 -12.97
CA HIS A 23 -47.86 -15.71 -13.92
C HIS A 23 -46.63 -16.63 -14.08
N ASP A 24 -46.14 -17.19 -12.95
CA ASP A 24 -44.92 -18.04 -12.84
C ASP A 24 -43.58 -17.37 -13.16
N GLN A 25 -43.54 -16.07 -13.48
CA GLN A 25 -42.32 -15.29 -13.57
C GLN A 25 -42.03 -14.57 -12.25
N LYS A 26 -40.85 -14.83 -11.69
CA LYS A 26 -40.31 -14.09 -10.55
C LYS A 26 -39.41 -12.98 -11.05
N ARG A 27 -39.66 -11.76 -10.59
CA ARG A 27 -38.82 -10.58 -10.85
C ARG A 27 -38.47 -9.94 -9.51
N PHE A 28 -37.29 -9.34 -9.43
CA PHE A 28 -36.92 -8.58 -8.25
C PHE A 28 -36.32 -7.24 -8.65
N GLN A 29 -36.49 -6.27 -7.77
CA GLN A 29 -35.82 -4.98 -7.83
C GLN A 29 -35.00 -4.80 -6.57
N ILE A 30 -33.78 -4.28 -6.74
CA ILE A 30 -32.89 -3.90 -5.64
C ILE A 30 -32.91 -2.38 -5.53
N GLU A 31 -33.18 -1.88 -4.34
CA GLU A 31 -33.14 -0.46 -4.00
C GLU A 31 -32.13 -0.25 -2.86
N PHE A 32 -31.24 0.72 -3.02
CA PHE A 32 -30.35 1.18 -1.94
C PHE A 32 -30.78 2.58 -1.49
N THR A 33 -30.93 2.77 -0.18
CA THR A 33 -31.22 4.08 0.43
C THR A 33 -30.25 4.37 1.54
N SER A 34 -29.73 5.60 1.63
CA SER A 34 -28.89 6.04 2.75
C SER A 34 -29.12 7.50 3.06
N SER A 35 -29.02 7.84 4.34
CA SER A 35 -29.15 9.20 4.86
C SER A 35 -28.02 9.58 5.83
N ARG A 36 -26.97 8.75 5.95
CA ARG A 36 -25.81 9.09 6.80
C ARG A 36 -24.96 10.15 6.09
N SER A 37 -24.57 11.19 6.81
CA SER A 37 -23.72 12.27 6.31
C SER A 37 -22.23 11.90 6.37
N VAL A 38 -21.86 10.79 5.75
CA VAL A 38 -20.47 10.28 5.68
C VAL A 38 -20.10 9.99 4.23
N HIS A 39 -18.81 9.85 3.94
CA HIS A 39 -18.39 9.44 2.60
C HIS A 39 -18.90 8.03 2.31
N MET A 40 -19.41 7.82 1.11
CA MET A 40 -19.93 6.53 0.68
C MET A 40 -19.54 6.27 -0.77
N GLU A 41 -18.89 5.14 -0.97
CA GLU A 41 -18.68 4.54 -2.29
C GLU A 41 -19.40 3.19 -2.31
N MET A 42 -19.93 2.82 -3.47
CA MET A 42 -20.64 1.55 -3.64
C MET A 42 -20.01 0.78 -4.79
N ILE A 43 -19.68 -0.47 -4.52
CA ILE A 43 -19.25 -1.45 -5.50
C ILE A 43 -20.30 -2.54 -5.65
N ALA A 44 -20.19 -3.33 -6.71
CA ALA A 44 -21.04 -4.49 -6.87
C ALA A 44 -20.25 -5.68 -7.42
N VAL A 45 -20.65 -6.87 -6.99
CA VAL A 45 -20.08 -8.15 -7.42
C VAL A 45 -21.20 -9.10 -7.85
N TYR A 46 -20.89 -10.00 -8.77
CA TYR A 46 -21.71 -11.17 -9.02
C TYR A 46 -21.38 -12.24 -7.97
N ALA A 47 -22.41 -12.81 -7.35
CA ALA A 47 -22.29 -13.95 -6.46
C ALA A 47 -23.26 -15.05 -6.87
N ILE A 48 -22.88 -16.32 -6.71
CA ILE A 48 -23.84 -17.43 -6.83
C ILE A 48 -24.73 -17.48 -5.57
N PRO A 49 -25.94 -18.10 -5.62
CA PRO A 49 -26.90 -18.10 -4.51
C PRO A 49 -26.34 -18.58 -3.16
N GLN A 50 -25.28 -19.38 -3.17
CA GLN A 50 -24.56 -19.85 -1.98
C GLN A 50 -23.71 -18.76 -1.29
N GLY A 51 -23.68 -17.52 -1.82
CA GLY A 51 -22.91 -16.43 -1.22
C GLY A 51 -21.45 -16.36 -1.65
N ILE A 52 -21.07 -17.04 -2.74
CA ILE A 52 -19.69 -17.07 -3.22
C ILE A 52 -19.52 -16.03 -4.34
N PRO A 53 -18.65 -15.01 -4.18
CA PRO A 53 -18.39 -14.01 -5.20
C PRO A 53 -17.61 -14.64 -6.37
N VAL A 54 -18.01 -14.32 -7.60
CA VAL A 54 -17.50 -14.92 -8.84
C VAL A 54 -17.12 -13.91 -9.92
N GLY A 55 -17.38 -12.62 -9.70
CA GLY A 55 -16.99 -11.57 -10.64
C GLY A 55 -17.34 -10.17 -10.16
N ILE A 56 -16.75 -9.15 -10.80
CA ILE A 56 -17.05 -7.74 -10.54
C ILE A 56 -18.19 -7.29 -11.45
N ILE A 57 -19.06 -6.42 -10.93
CA ILE A 57 -20.03 -5.67 -11.73
C ILE A 57 -19.44 -4.29 -12.03
N GLN A 58 -19.31 -3.99 -13.31
CA GLN A 58 -18.99 -2.66 -13.80
C GLN A 58 -20.25 -1.81 -13.74
N LEU A 59 -20.41 -1.10 -12.62
CA LEU A 59 -21.44 -0.09 -12.42
C LEU A 59 -21.15 1.08 -13.36
N GLY A 60 -21.63 0.98 -14.61
CA GLY A 60 -21.51 2.04 -15.61
C GLY A 60 -22.35 3.27 -15.28
N GLY A 61 -22.37 4.23 -16.20
CA GLY A 61 -23.25 5.40 -16.09
C GLY A 61 -24.73 5.06 -16.24
N ILE A 62 -25.60 6.05 -16.00
CA ILE A 62 -27.06 5.89 -16.20
C ILE A 62 -27.33 5.42 -17.63
N GLY A 63 -28.08 4.32 -17.76
CA GLY A 63 -28.44 3.72 -19.05
C GLY A 63 -27.38 2.81 -19.66
N VAL A 64 -26.21 2.65 -19.02
CA VAL A 64 -25.20 1.68 -19.46
C VAL A 64 -25.53 0.32 -18.82
N PRO A 65 -25.72 -0.75 -19.62
CA PRO A 65 -25.96 -2.07 -19.08
C PRO A 65 -24.73 -2.57 -18.31
N TRP A 66 -24.95 -3.34 -17.26
CA TRP A 66 -23.87 -4.03 -16.56
C TRP A 66 -23.23 -5.08 -17.48
N ASN A 67 -21.94 -5.37 -17.24
CA ASN A 67 -21.29 -6.52 -17.86
C ASN A 67 -22.04 -7.81 -17.51
N PRO A 68 -22.10 -8.81 -18.40
CA PRO A 68 -22.86 -10.04 -18.14
C PRO A 68 -22.28 -10.83 -16.96
N PRO A 69 -23.13 -11.58 -16.22
CA PRO A 69 -22.66 -12.43 -15.15
C PRO A 69 -21.76 -13.56 -15.68
N PRO A 70 -20.72 -13.98 -14.94
CA PRO A 70 -19.87 -15.11 -15.35
C PRO A 70 -20.63 -16.43 -15.48
N PHE A 71 -21.70 -16.61 -14.70
CA PHE A 71 -22.54 -17.81 -14.70
C PHE A 71 -24.03 -17.45 -14.67
N PRO A 72 -24.91 -18.30 -15.24
CA PRO A 72 -26.36 -18.13 -15.08
C PRO A 72 -26.78 -18.20 -13.62
N GLY A 73 -27.76 -17.38 -13.23
CA GLY A 73 -28.32 -17.39 -11.87
C GLY A 73 -27.49 -16.65 -10.81
N CYS A 74 -26.43 -15.92 -11.19
CA CYS A 74 -25.75 -15.04 -10.27
C CYS A 74 -26.67 -13.90 -9.79
N PHE A 75 -26.53 -13.55 -8.52
CA PHE A 75 -27.14 -12.36 -7.94
C PHE A 75 -26.16 -11.18 -7.99
N PRO A 76 -26.66 -9.98 -8.33
CA PRO A 76 -25.91 -8.75 -8.16
C PRO A 76 -25.93 -8.34 -6.69
N VAL A 77 -24.76 -8.25 -6.07
CA VAL A 77 -24.60 -7.91 -4.66
C VAL A 77 -23.90 -6.56 -4.55
N PHE A 78 -24.56 -5.59 -3.92
CA PHE A 78 -24.04 -4.25 -3.70
C PHE A 78 -23.36 -4.17 -2.33
N ILE A 79 -22.12 -3.69 -2.31
CA ILE A 79 -21.30 -3.54 -1.11
C ILE A 79 -20.95 -2.06 -0.96
N ALA A 80 -21.28 -1.47 0.18
CA ALA A 80 -20.94 -0.09 0.50
C ALA A 80 -19.59 -0.02 1.22
N SER A 81 -18.90 1.11 1.07
CA SER A 81 -17.64 1.39 1.75
C SER A 81 -17.79 1.57 3.26
N ASP A 82 -16.67 1.67 3.95
CA ASP A 82 -16.66 2.27 5.28
C ASP A 82 -17.01 3.77 5.24
N SER A 83 -17.23 4.36 6.41
CA SER A 83 -17.58 5.77 6.61
C SER A 83 -16.51 6.77 6.15
N ARG A 84 -15.31 6.29 5.80
CA ARG A 84 -14.21 7.08 5.21
C ARG A 84 -14.06 6.82 3.72
N GLY A 85 -14.99 6.10 3.09
CA GLY A 85 -14.96 5.82 1.67
C GLY A 85 -13.95 4.77 1.24
N LYS A 86 -13.52 3.89 2.16
CA LYS A 86 -12.53 2.85 1.85
C LYS A 86 -13.12 1.47 2.04
N PHE A 87 -12.43 0.48 1.49
CA PHE A 87 -12.82 -0.92 1.55
C PHE A 87 -11.70 -1.69 2.24
N GLY A 88 -12.07 -2.59 3.15
CA GLY A 88 -11.13 -3.57 3.68
C GLY A 88 -10.94 -4.71 2.70
N HIS A 89 -9.76 -5.30 2.73
CA HIS A 89 -9.33 -6.35 1.82
C HIS A 89 -8.53 -7.39 2.57
N LYS A 90 -8.60 -8.65 2.12
CA LYS A 90 -7.85 -9.76 2.68
C LYS A 90 -7.26 -10.65 1.60
N CYS A 91 -5.96 -10.90 1.68
CA CYS A 91 -5.27 -11.78 0.77
C CYS A 91 -5.45 -13.24 1.18
N GLN A 92 -5.87 -14.09 0.26
CA GLN A 92 -6.02 -15.53 0.51
C GLN A 92 -4.68 -16.27 0.57
N SER A 93 -3.63 -15.69 -0.03
CA SER A 93 -2.29 -16.29 -0.06
C SER A 93 -1.53 -16.09 1.26
N CYS A 94 -1.53 -14.86 1.82
CA CYS A 94 -0.79 -14.56 3.05
C CYS A 94 -1.66 -14.23 4.26
N ASN A 95 -2.99 -14.23 4.13
CA ASN A 95 -3.96 -13.80 5.15
C ASN A 95 -3.83 -12.34 5.62
N GLY A 96 -2.98 -11.53 4.98
CA GLY A 96 -2.82 -10.12 5.31
C GLY A 96 -4.07 -9.31 4.98
N TYR A 97 -4.47 -8.46 5.92
CA TYR A 97 -5.58 -7.52 5.79
C TYR A 97 -5.06 -6.09 5.53
N TRP A 98 -5.74 -5.29 4.71
CA TRP A 98 -5.45 -3.87 4.50
C TRP A 98 -6.72 -3.10 4.12
N ARG A 99 -6.66 -1.76 4.09
CA ARG A 99 -7.70 -0.94 3.45
C ARG A 99 -7.16 -0.16 2.27
N SER A 100 -7.96 -0.03 1.23
CA SER A 100 -7.65 0.79 0.05
C SER A 100 -8.94 1.24 -0.62
N GLY A 101 -8.87 1.75 -1.84
CA GLY A 101 -10.00 1.90 -2.74
C GLY A 101 -10.67 0.57 -3.10
N PRO A 102 -11.69 0.62 -3.95
CA PRO A 102 -12.64 -0.48 -4.17
C PRO A 102 -12.03 -1.74 -4.77
N TRP A 103 -11.10 -1.58 -5.71
CA TRP A 103 -10.64 -2.67 -6.57
C TRP A 103 -9.12 -2.80 -6.55
N PRO A 104 -8.54 -3.46 -5.53
CA PRO A 104 -7.11 -3.77 -5.53
C PRO A 104 -6.81 -4.86 -6.55
N ASN A 105 -5.65 -4.79 -7.19
CA ASN A 105 -5.12 -5.82 -8.09
C ASN A 105 -4.08 -6.69 -7.38
N ILE A 106 -3.41 -6.16 -6.36
CA ILE A 106 -2.21 -6.74 -5.77
C ILE A 106 -2.31 -6.70 -4.24
N CYS A 107 -1.89 -7.77 -3.58
CA CYS A 107 -1.69 -7.76 -2.14
C CYS A 107 -0.48 -6.89 -1.73
N PRO A 108 -0.63 -5.90 -0.82
CA PRO A 108 0.47 -5.06 -0.35
C PRO A 108 1.65 -5.81 0.29
N TYR A 109 1.44 -7.02 0.79
CA TYR A 109 2.42 -7.75 1.58
C TYR A 109 3.22 -8.76 0.76
N CYS A 110 2.53 -9.66 0.04
CA CYS A 110 3.16 -10.76 -0.70
C CYS A 110 3.15 -10.59 -2.21
N ALA A 111 2.65 -9.46 -2.73
CA ALA A 111 2.53 -9.16 -4.16
C ALA A 111 1.70 -10.18 -4.97
N THR A 112 0.87 -11.01 -4.31
CA THR A 112 -0.08 -11.88 -5.02
C THR A 112 -1.03 -11.00 -5.84
N SER A 113 -1.16 -11.31 -7.13
CA SER A 113 -2.03 -10.62 -8.07
C SER A 113 -3.20 -11.53 -8.42
N GLU A 114 -4.42 -11.05 -8.19
CA GLU A 114 -5.66 -11.80 -8.38
C GLU A 114 -6.79 -10.82 -8.76
N PRO A 115 -7.89 -11.30 -9.37
CA PRO A 115 -9.09 -10.48 -9.56
C PRO A 115 -9.57 -9.84 -8.25
N SER A 116 -9.93 -8.55 -8.28
CA SER A 116 -10.18 -7.77 -7.06
C SER A 116 -11.26 -8.34 -6.14
N PHE A 117 -12.28 -9.01 -6.70
CA PHE A 117 -13.34 -9.65 -5.90
C PHE A 117 -12.84 -10.83 -5.05
N LEU A 118 -11.64 -11.37 -5.33
CA LEU A 118 -11.00 -12.37 -4.46
C LEU A 118 -10.33 -11.75 -3.23
N PHE A 119 -10.14 -10.43 -3.21
CA PHE A 119 -9.61 -9.70 -2.07
C PHE A 119 -10.67 -9.20 -1.09
N LEU A 120 -11.96 -9.53 -1.28
CA LEU A 120 -13.00 -9.13 -0.32
C LEU A 120 -12.63 -9.56 1.11
N SER A 121 -12.79 -8.64 2.06
CA SER A 121 -12.54 -8.87 3.49
C SER A 121 -13.45 -9.96 4.04
N ASP A 122 -13.10 -10.52 5.21
CA ASP A 122 -13.96 -11.51 5.87
C ASP A 122 -15.35 -10.92 6.18
N ALA A 123 -15.41 -9.63 6.53
CA ALA A 123 -16.67 -8.93 6.79
C ALA A 123 -17.52 -8.81 5.52
N GLN A 124 -16.90 -8.41 4.41
CA GLN A 124 -17.58 -8.33 3.11
C GLN A 124 -18.08 -9.70 2.65
N ARG A 125 -17.29 -10.77 2.82
CA ARG A 125 -17.70 -12.13 2.45
C ARG A 125 -18.91 -12.62 3.26
N ARG A 126 -18.93 -12.37 4.57
CA ARG A 126 -20.11 -12.66 5.41
C ARG A 126 -21.34 -11.89 4.94
N TYR A 127 -21.18 -10.62 4.60
CA TYR A 127 -22.25 -9.80 4.07
C TYR A 127 -22.76 -10.32 2.72
N VAL A 128 -21.88 -10.69 1.77
CA VAL A 128 -22.29 -11.29 0.49
C VAL A 128 -23.11 -12.56 0.73
N SER A 129 -22.66 -13.43 1.64
CA SER A 129 -23.40 -14.64 2.00
C SER A 129 -24.80 -14.34 2.54
N HIS A 130 -24.90 -13.40 3.49
CA HIS A 130 -26.18 -13.00 4.05
C HIS A 130 -27.11 -12.35 3.00
N TYR A 131 -26.57 -11.48 2.15
CA TYR A 131 -27.30 -10.83 1.06
C TYR A 131 -27.95 -11.87 0.14
N CYS A 132 -27.18 -12.87 -0.30
CA CYS A 132 -27.66 -13.95 -1.15
C CYS A 132 -28.69 -14.84 -0.44
N GLU A 133 -28.49 -15.13 0.84
CA GLU A 133 -29.44 -15.93 1.64
C GLU A 133 -30.80 -15.21 1.77
N VAL A 134 -30.79 -13.93 2.10
CA VAL A 134 -32.00 -13.10 2.22
C VAL A 134 -32.73 -13.02 0.89
N LEU A 135 -32.02 -12.77 -0.21
CA LEU A 135 -32.63 -12.71 -1.54
C LEU A 135 -33.20 -14.07 -1.98
N THR A 136 -32.48 -15.17 -1.73
CA THR A 136 -32.96 -16.53 -2.03
C THR A 136 -34.26 -16.83 -1.28
N LYS A 137 -34.28 -16.60 0.04
CA LYS A 137 -35.48 -16.78 0.87
C LYS A 137 -36.64 -15.92 0.40
N ALA A 138 -36.38 -14.67 0.01
CA ALA A 138 -37.41 -13.77 -0.50
C ALA A 138 -38.00 -14.30 -1.83
N LEU A 139 -37.15 -14.78 -2.73
CA LEU A 139 -37.57 -15.38 -4.00
C LEU A 139 -38.33 -16.70 -3.79
N ASP A 140 -37.93 -17.53 -2.83
CA ASP A 140 -38.55 -18.82 -2.53
C ASP A 140 -39.91 -18.69 -1.84
N SER A 141 -40.21 -17.55 -1.23
CA SER A 141 -41.51 -17.29 -0.59
C SER A 141 -42.69 -17.42 -1.56
N GLY A 142 -42.47 -17.16 -2.86
CA GLY A 142 -43.51 -17.22 -3.89
C GLY A 142 -44.53 -16.08 -3.83
N GLU A 143 -44.35 -15.13 -2.90
CA GLU A 143 -45.26 -14.01 -2.69
C GLU A 143 -44.62 -12.68 -3.11
N ASN A 144 -45.46 -11.67 -3.34
CA ASN A 144 -45.00 -10.30 -3.49
C ASN A 144 -44.54 -9.79 -2.12
N VAL A 145 -43.23 -9.78 -1.90
CA VAL A 145 -42.63 -9.43 -0.60
C VAL A 145 -41.61 -8.31 -0.74
N LYS A 146 -41.59 -7.45 0.26
CA LYS A 146 -40.55 -6.44 0.47
C LYS A 146 -39.67 -6.85 1.63
N VAL A 147 -38.40 -7.14 1.36
CA VAL A 147 -37.42 -7.54 2.39
C VAL A 147 -36.33 -6.48 2.47
N VAL A 148 -35.93 -6.11 3.68
CA VAL A 148 -34.96 -5.03 3.91
C VAL A 148 -33.78 -5.56 4.73
N ILE A 149 -32.57 -5.36 4.21
CA ILE A 149 -31.33 -5.44 4.97
C ILE A 149 -31.01 -4.03 5.45
N ASP A 150 -31.20 -3.77 6.74
CA ASP A 150 -30.94 -2.47 7.37
C ASP A 150 -29.60 -2.51 8.10
N MET A 151 -28.57 -1.92 7.50
CA MET A 151 -27.22 -1.92 8.07
C MET A 151 -27.16 -1.08 9.36
N ASN A 152 -28.01 -0.06 9.49
CA ASN A 152 -28.03 0.77 10.70
C ASN A 152 -28.61 -0.01 11.89
N ALA A 153 -29.61 -0.86 11.66
CA ALA A 153 -30.19 -1.70 12.71
C ALA A 153 -29.18 -2.72 13.28
N VAL A 154 -28.18 -3.13 12.49
CA VAL A 154 -27.08 -3.99 12.94
C VAL A 154 -26.19 -3.28 13.96
N VAL A 155 -25.90 -1.98 13.75
CA VAL A 155 -25.12 -1.15 14.67
C VAL A 155 -25.89 -0.93 15.99
N ASP A 156 -27.17 -0.57 15.89
CA ASP A 156 -28.02 -0.34 17.07
C ASP A 156 -28.18 -1.60 17.95
N ALA A 157 -28.12 -2.79 17.35
CA ALA A 157 -28.20 -4.06 18.08
C ALA A 157 -26.94 -4.33 18.92
N ILE A 158 -25.77 -3.89 18.46
CA ILE A 158 -24.48 -4.05 19.15
C ILE A 158 -24.43 -3.21 20.42
N GLU A 159 -24.84 -1.94 20.32
CA GLU A 159 -24.87 -1.02 21.45
C GLU A 159 -25.80 -1.50 22.58
N LYS A 160 -26.88 -2.21 22.21
CA LYS A 160 -27.91 -2.67 23.15
C LYS A 160 -27.66 -4.05 23.74
N LYS A 161 -27.05 -4.98 23.00
CA LYS A 161 -26.91 -6.39 23.41
C LYS A 161 -25.48 -6.84 23.66
N GLY A 162 -24.47 -6.06 23.27
CA GLY A 162 -23.06 -6.42 23.38
C GLY A 162 -22.60 -7.55 22.45
N GLU A 163 -23.53 -8.28 21.82
CA GLU A 163 -23.24 -9.30 20.81
C GLU A 163 -23.24 -8.68 19.40
N ARG A 164 -22.17 -8.94 18.65
CA ARG A 164 -22.01 -8.48 17.26
C ARG A 164 -22.78 -9.42 16.32
N PRO A 165 -23.81 -8.96 15.60
CA PRO A 165 -24.48 -9.79 14.60
C PRO A 165 -23.49 -10.21 13.51
N ASP A 166 -23.68 -11.38 12.91
CA ASP A 166 -22.81 -11.91 11.85
C ASP A 166 -22.68 -10.96 10.64
N LEU A 167 -23.68 -10.09 10.45
CA LEU A 167 -23.77 -9.07 9.40
C LEU A 167 -22.92 -7.81 9.68
N TYR A 168 -22.36 -7.66 10.87
CA TYR A 168 -21.63 -6.45 11.22
C TYR A 168 -20.37 -6.28 10.36
N MET A 169 -20.45 -5.31 9.46
CA MET A 169 -19.37 -4.87 8.59
C MET A 169 -18.69 -3.65 9.22
N ALA A 170 -17.54 -3.86 9.83
CA ALA A 170 -16.63 -2.79 10.18
C ALA A 170 -15.26 -3.12 9.63
N GLU A 171 -14.62 -2.10 9.07
CA GLU A 171 -13.26 -2.21 8.57
C GLU A 171 -12.31 -1.62 9.62
N GLN A 172 -11.08 -2.11 9.70
CA GLN A 172 -10.13 -1.67 10.71
C GLN A 172 -9.02 -0.82 10.09
N SER A 173 -8.72 0.33 10.70
CA SER A 173 -7.55 1.11 10.33
C SER A 173 -6.25 0.39 10.66
N GLN A 174 -5.21 0.59 9.85
CA GLN A 174 -3.90 -0.02 10.07
C GLN A 174 -2.84 1.03 10.48
N GLN A 175 -1.57 0.66 10.40
CA GLN A 175 -0.44 1.42 10.96
C GLN A 175 0.12 2.44 9.97
N CYS A 176 0.25 2.08 8.69
CA CYS A 176 0.81 2.96 7.66
C CYS A 176 -0.23 3.33 6.62
N LYS A 177 -0.54 4.63 6.58
CA LYS A 177 -1.40 5.25 5.57
C LYS A 177 -0.54 6.00 4.58
N PHE A 178 -0.65 5.65 3.31
CA PHE A 178 0.04 6.36 2.23
C PHE A 178 -0.81 6.43 0.97
N THR A 179 -0.62 7.49 0.21
CA THR A 179 -1.15 7.62 -1.15
C THR A 179 -0.03 7.32 -2.12
N CYS A 180 -0.26 6.40 -3.06
CA CYS A 180 0.75 6.02 -4.04
C CYS A 180 1.05 7.19 -4.99
N GLU A 181 2.33 7.57 -5.13
CA GLU A 181 2.71 8.67 -6.03
C GLU A 181 2.56 8.32 -7.52
N ALA A 182 2.58 7.02 -7.85
CA ALA A 182 2.47 6.54 -9.21
C ALA A 182 1.03 6.50 -9.74
N CYS A 183 0.03 6.16 -8.90
CA CYS A 183 -1.37 6.01 -9.34
C CYS A 183 -2.41 6.70 -8.45
N GLU A 184 -2.01 7.45 -7.41
CA GLU A 184 -2.89 8.13 -6.45
C GLU A 184 -3.72 7.21 -5.54
N GLU A 185 -3.53 5.89 -5.61
CA GLU A 185 -4.30 4.97 -4.79
C GLU A 185 -3.98 5.11 -3.30
N PHE A 186 -5.01 5.15 -2.46
CA PHE A 186 -4.88 5.16 -1.01
C PHE A 186 -4.61 3.74 -0.47
N ASN A 187 -3.68 3.62 0.47
CA ASN A 187 -3.34 2.37 1.12
C ASN A 187 -3.22 2.58 2.62
N ASP A 188 -3.85 1.72 3.42
CA ASP A 188 -3.76 1.64 4.88
C ASP A 188 -3.36 0.20 5.24
N ILE A 189 -2.07 -0.01 5.49
CA ILE A 189 -1.44 -1.33 5.62
C ILE A 189 -0.85 -1.53 7.02
N LEU A 190 -0.68 -2.80 7.39
CA LEU A 190 0.08 -3.21 8.56
C LEU A 190 1.58 -3.04 8.31
N GLY A 191 2.31 -2.61 9.33
CA GLY A 191 3.73 -2.27 9.20
C GLY A 191 3.96 -1.03 8.35
N ARG A 192 5.22 -0.79 7.96
CA ARG A 192 5.69 0.45 7.32
C ARG A 192 5.81 0.36 5.79
N PHE A 193 6.07 -0.83 5.27
CA PHE A 193 6.43 -1.05 3.87
C PHE A 193 5.44 -1.97 3.17
N GLY A 194 5.08 -1.64 1.94
CA GLY A 194 4.19 -2.47 1.13
C GLY A 194 4.09 -2.01 -0.31
N TYR A 195 3.51 -2.88 -1.13
CA TYR A 195 3.09 -2.54 -2.47
C TYR A 195 1.82 -1.69 -2.44
N CYS A 196 1.70 -0.74 -3.35
CA CYS A 196 0.41 -0.16 -3.70
C CYS A 196 -0.52 -1.27 -4.16
N SER A 197 -1.68 -1.37 -3.53
CA SER A 197 -2.65 -2.42 -3.83
C SER A 197 -3.26 -2.35 -5.23
N LEU A 198 -3.14 -1.22 -5.92
CA LEU A 198 -3.67 -1.03 -7.28
C LEU A 198 -2.60 -1.21 -8.37
N CYS A 199 -1.50 -0.45 -8.32
CA CYS A 199 -0.46 -0.50 -9.37
C CYS A 199 0.75 -1.38 -9.01
N GLY A 200 0.92 -1.81 -7.75
CA GLY A 200 2.10 -2.60 -7.37
C GLY A 200 3.41 -1.81 -7.26
N THR A 201 3.39 -0.47 -7.29
CA THR A 201 4.57 0.32 -6.94
C THR A 201 4.83 0.24 -5.44
N ARG A 202 6.08 0.01 -5.02
CA ARG A 202 6.46 -0.07 -3.61
C ARG A 202 6.61 1.31 -2.98
N ASN A 203 6.16 1.47 -1.73
CA ASN A 203 6.24 2.74 -0.99
C ASN A 203 7.63 3.03 -0.39
N ASP A 204 8.57 2.08 -0.45
CA ASP A 204 9.86 2.13 0.24
C ASP A 204 10.69 3.36 -0.11
N GLN A 205 10.72 3.78 -1.40
CA GLN A 205 11.46 4.98 -1.82
C GLN A 205 10.88 6.23 -1.17
N LYS A 206 9.55 6.38 -1.20
CA LYS A 206 8.90 7.57 -0.64
C LYS A 206 9.06 7.66 0.87
N ASP A 207 8.90 6.52 1.53
CA ASP A 207 9.14 6.43 2.96
C ASP A 207 10.60 6.79 3.31
N PHE A 208 11.57 6.31 2.52
CA PHE A 208 12.99 6.65 2.67
C PHE A 208 13.25 8.15 2.49
N GLU A 209 12.72 8.76 1.43
CA GLU A 209 12.79 10.21 1.17
C GLU A 209 12.28 11.04 2.34
N ASN A 210 11.09 10.72 2.85
CA ASN A 210 10.48 11.45 3.96
C ASN A 210 11.37 11.39 5.22
N HIS A 211 11.98 10.23 5.50
CA HIS A 211 12.86 10.09 6.66
C HIS A 211 14.22 10.77 6.48
N ILE A 212 14.76 10.81 5.25
CA ILE A 212 15.94 11.61 4.94
C ILE A 212 15.69 13.09 5.26
N GLU A 213 14.51 13.61 4.91
CA GLU A 213 14.16 15.00 5.22
C GLU A 213 13.94 15.25 6.72
N ILE A 214 13.42 14.27 7.46
CA ILE A 214 13.36 14.33 8.93
C ILE A 214 14.78 14.42 9.53
N ILE A 215 15.71 13.57 9.09
CA ILE A 215 17.11 13.60 9.55
C ILE A 215 17.77 14.94 9.19
N ARG A 216 17.52 15.44 7.97
CA ARG A 216 17.98 16.77 7.52
C ARG A 216 17.44 17.88 8.42
N GLY A 217 16.17 17.80 8.81
CA GLY A 217 15.53 18.70 9.76
C GLY A 217 16.23 18.70 11.12
N HIS A 218 16.43 17.51 11.70
CA HIS A 218 17.12 17.36 12.98
C HIS A 218 18.55 17.91 12.97
N LEU A 219 19.30 17.64 11.90
CA LEU A 219 20.65 18.18 11.71
C LEU A 219 20.63 19.71 11.66
N ASN A 220 19.63 20.30 11.00
CA ASN A 220 19.47 21.74 10.92
C ASN A 220 19.07 22.39 12.25
N THR A 221 18.35 21.67 13.11
CA THR A 221 17.97 22.12 14.46
C THR A 221 19.02 21.82 15.53
N GLY A 222 20.20 21.32 15.15
CA GLY A 222 21.36 21.17 16.05
C GLY A 222 21.56 19.77 16.62
N LYS A 223 20.90 18.72 16.09
CA LYS A 223 21.26 17.33 16.43
C LYS A 223 22.69 17.05 15.97
N ALA A 224 23.45 16.30 16.79
CA ALA A 224 24.84 15.98 16.51
C ALA A 224 25.01 15.29 15.14
N PRO A 225 25.97 15.71 14.30
CA PRO A 225 26.25 15.10 13.00
C PRO A 225 26.44 13.58 13.06
N GLU A 226 27.12 13.08 14.09
CA GLU A 226 27.40 11.65 14.28
C GLU A 226 26.13 10.82 14.49
N ASP A 227 25.16 11.35 15.24
CA ASP A 227 23.87 10.69 15.44
C ASP A 227 23.03 10.71 14.16
N CYS A 228 23.03 11.83 13.43
CA CYS A 228 22.36 11.93 12.14
C CYS A 228 22.97 10.97 11.10
N MET A 229 24.29 10.76 11.14
CA MET A 229 24.98 9.78 10.29
C MET A 229 24.52 8.36 10.60
N ARG A 230 24.50 7.98 11.88
CA ARG A 230 24.01 6.67 12.32
C ARG A 230 22.57 6.43 11.90
N ASP A 231 21.69 7.40 12.11
CA ASP A 231 20.30 7.33 11.68
C ASP A 231 20.18 7.16 10.16
N ALA A 232 20.97 7.90 9.38
CA ALA A 232 20.95 7.84 7.91
C ALA A 232 21.39 6.46 7.39
N VAL A 233 22.48 5.90 7.92
CA VAL A 233 22.96 4.58 7.53
C VAL A 233 21.99 3.48 7.99
N ALA A 234 21.45 3.56 9.21
CA ALA A 234 20.45 2.60 9.70
C ALA A 234 19.14 2.65 8.90
N LEU A 235 18.72 3.84 8.47
CA LEU A 235 17.58 4.02 7.57
C LEU A 235 17.84 3.35 6.22
N PHE A 236 19.03 3.53 5.63
CA PHE A 236 19.39 2.90 4.35
C PHE A 236 19.45 1.38 4.46
N ASP A 237 20.06 0.84 5.52
CA ASP A 237 20.05 -0.59 5.82
C ASP A 237 18.63 -1.15 5.88
N SER A 238 17.73 -0.42 6.54
CA SER A 238 16.33 -0.82 6.68
C SER A 238 15.62 -0.84 5.33
N PHE A 239 15.81 0.19 4.50
CA PHE A 239 15.28 0.28 3.14
C PHE A 239 15.75 -0.90 2.29
N VAL A 240 17.06 -1.13 2.20
CA VAL A 240 17.56 -2.20 1.34
C VAL A 240 17.24 -3.59 1.90
N SER A 241 17.12 -3.76 3.22
CA SER A 241 16.65 -5.01 3.80
C SER A 241 15.23 -5.38 3.32
N GLN A 242 14.34 -4.40 3.08
CA GLN A 242 13.03 -4.70 2.51
C GLN A 242 13.15 -5.16 1.05
N VAL A 243 13.98 -4.50 0.25
CA VAL A 243 14.27 -4.91 -1.14
C VAL A 243 14.85 -6.32 -1.16
N ALA A 244 15.79 -6.63 -0.26
CA ALA A 244 16.41 -7.94 -0.10
C ALA A 244 15.39 -9.04 0.18
N LYS A 245 14.42 -8.81 1.07
CA LYS A 245 13.33 -9.76 1.36
C LYS A 245 12.51 -10.07 0.12
N GLN A 246 12.13 -9.03 -0.63
CA GLN A 246 11.34 -9.19 -1.85
C GLN A 246 12.10 -9.94 -2.94
N LEU A 247 13.39 -9.65 -3.13
CA LEU A 247 14.24 -10.40 -4.05
C LEU A 247 14.38 -11.87 -3.61
N ALA A 248 14.57 -12.15 -2.32
CA ALA A 248 14.69 -13.51 -1.80
C ALA A 248 13.41 -14.34 -1.95
N GLU A 249 12.24 -13.69 -1.84
CA GLU A 249 10.92 -14.31 -2.00
C GLU A 249 10.59 -14.57 -3.47
N ARG A 250 10.89 -13.62 -4.37
CA ARG A 250 10.38 -13.60 -5.74
C ARG A 250 11.38 -14.09 -6.80
N VAL A 251 12.67 -14.09 -6.52
CA VAL A 251 13.70 -14.59 -7.43
C VAL A 251 14.13 -16.00 -7.02
N PRO A 252 14.00 -17.02 -7.89
CA PRO A 252 14.53 -18.34 -7.63
C PRO A 252 16.04 -18.30 -7.40
N MET A 253 16.49 -18.77 -6.23
CA MET A 253 17.91 -18.83 -5.88
C MET A 253 18.17 -19.92 -4.84
N THR A 254 19.42 -20.35 -4.73
CA THR A 254 19.83 -21.36 -3.75
C THR A 254 19.66 -20.85 -2.31
N ILE A 255 19.47 -21.77 -1.36
CA ILE A 255 19.34 -21.45 0.08
C ILE A 255 20.54 -20.63 0.57
N HIS A 256 21.74 -20.92 0.06
CA HIS A 256 22.95 -20.16 0.39
C HIS A 256 22.83 -18.68 -0.01
N ARG A 257 22.38 -18.39 -1.24
CA ARG A 257 22.18 -17.00 -1.71
C ARG A 257 21.07 -16.30 -0.94
N LYS A 258 19.95 -16.99 -0.66
CA LYS A 258 18.86 -16.43 0.19
C LYS A 258 19.38 -16.04 1.57
N ASN A 259 20.13 -16.92 2.22
CA ASN A 259 20.69 -16.67 3.54
C ASN A 259 21.68 -15.51 3.53
N TRP A 260 22.55 -15.42 2.51
CA TRP A 260 23.47 -14.30 2.36
C TRP A 260 22.68 -12.98 2.24
N LEU A 261 21.68 -12.94 1.36
CA LEU A 261 20.87 -11.74 1.08
C LEU A 261 20.07 -11.26 2.29
N LEU A 262 19.56 -12.18 3.11
CA LEU A 262 18.74 -11.86 4.28
C LEU A 262 19.55 -11.56 5.56
N LYS A 263 20.78 -12.07 5.67
CA LYS A 263 21.60 -11.95 6.89
C LYS A 263 22.68 -10.89 6.79
N ASN A 264 23.25 -10.66 5.60
CA ASN A 264 24.30 -9.66 5.46
C ASN A 264 23.68 -8.27 5.42
N ARG A 265 23.88 -7.56 6.53
CA ARG A 265 23.67 -6.11 6.63
C ARG A 265 24.84 -5.41 5.94
N PHE A 266 24.66 -4.17 5.51
CA PHE A 266 25.61 -3.39 4.69
C PHE A 266 26.87 -2.95 5.47
N HIS A 267 27.47 -3.83 6.27
CA HIS A 267 28.75 -3.57 6.92
C HIS A 267 29.87 -3.40 5.88
N ASP A 268 29.77 -4.11 4.74
CA ASP A 268 30.60 -3.92 3.56
C ASP A 268 29.73 -3.50 2.37
N LEU A 269 29.63 -2.20 2.14
CA LEU A 269 28.83 -1.65 1.04
C LEU A 269 29.39 -2.04 -0.35
N LYS A 270 30.71 -2.30 -0.47
CA LYS A 270 31.32 -2.69 -1.74
C LYS A 270 30.92 -4.11 -2.12
N GLU A 271 31.04 -5.05 -1.18
CA GLU A 271 30.59 -6.43 -1.41
C GLU A 271 29.11 -6.44 -1.77
N VAL A 272 28.27 -5.71 -1.03
CA VAL A 272 26.83 -5.70 -1.31
C VAL A 272 26.51 -5.10 -2.67
N SER A 273 27.14 -3.99 -3.04
CA SER A 273 26.98 -3.37 -4.36
C SER A 273 27.37 -4.35 -5.49
N GLN A 274 28.46 -5.08 -5.32
CA GLN A 274 28.90 -6.08 -6.29
C GLN A 274 27.89 -7.23 -6.42
N LYS A 275 27.40 -7.77 -5.30
CA LYS A 275 26.44 -8.89 -5.31
C LYS A 275 25.09 -8.49 -5.89
N TYR A 276 24.60 -7.29 -5.60
CA TYR A 276 23.35 -6.79 -6.17
C TYR A 276 23.44 -6.61 -7.68
N ARG A 277 24.58 -6.11 -8.18
CA ARG A 277 24.88 -6.04 -9.61
C ARG A 277 24.93 -7.45 -10.21
N ASP A 278 25.75 -8.34 -9.66
CA ASP A 278 26.00 -9.66 -10.25
C ASP A 278 24.77 -10.58 -10.22
N TRP A 279 23.90 -10.46 -9.21
CA TRP A 279 22.77 -11.36 -9.03
C TRP A 279 21.47 -10.81 -9.61
N PHE A 280 21.31 -9.48 -9.68
CA PHE A 280 20.04 -8.84 -10.00
C PHE A 280 20.15 -7.67 -10.99
N ASP A 281 21.35 -7.34 -11.48
CA ASP A 281 21.60 -6.15 -12.31
C ASP A 281 21.19 -4.82 -11.63
N ILE A 282 21.26 -4.78 -10.29
CA ILE A 282 20.97 -3.59 -9.50
C ILE A 282 22.27 -2.86 -9.17
N GLU A 283 22.54 -1.78 -9.90
CA GLU A 283 23.73 -0.95 -9.68
C GLU A 283 23.51 0.17 -8.66
N LEU A 284 23.95 -0.03 -7.41
CA LEU A 284 23.79 0.96 -6.33
C LEU A 284 24.44 2.31 -6.66
N PHE A 285 25.67 2.26 -7.21
CA PHE A 285 26.50 3.44 -7.47
C PHE A 285 26.32 4.05 -8.87
N MET A 286 25.21 3.73 -9.55
CA MET A 286 24.93 4.24 -10.88
C MET A 286 25.01 5.78 -10.92
N ASN A 287 25.75 6.30 -11.90
CA ASN A 287 26.00 7.73 -12.11
C ASN A 287 26.67 8.47 -10.93
N MET A 288 27.30 7.77 -9.97
CA MET A 288 28.08 8.39 -8.89
C MET A 288 29.57 8.48 -9.28
N LYS A 289 30.21 9.61 -8.95
CA LYS A 289 31.66 9.78 -9.10
C LYS A 289 32.42 8.89 -8.13
N GLU A 290 33.65 8.54 -8.46
CA GLU A 290 34.47 7.66 -7.62
C GLU A 290 34.68 8.22 -6.20
N ASP A 291 34.93 9.53 -6.09
CA ASP A 291 35.03 10.22 -4.80
C ASP A 291 33.76 10.12 -3.95
N ASP A 292 32.57 10.16 -4.58
CA ASP A 292 31.31 9.99 -3.87
C ASP A 292 31.10 8.55 -3.40
N ARG A 293 31.52 7.57 -4.21
CA ARG A 293 31.47 6.15 -3.84
C ARG A 293 32.39 5.89 -2.65
N ASN A 294 33.63 6.34 -2.72
CA ASN A 294 34.60 6.19 -1.63
C ASN A 294 34.15 6.90 -0.37
N PHE A 295 33.57 8.10 -0.50
CA PHE A 295 32.99 8.83 0.63
C PHE A 295 31.87 8.04 1.32
N VAL A 296 30.89 7.52 0.57
CA VAL A 296 29.78 6.76 1.17
C VAL A 296 30.29 5.47 1.82
N VAL A 297 31.15 4.70 1.14
CA VAL A 297 31.73 3.48 1.72
C VAL A 297 32.43 3.78 3.05
N ARG A 298 33.21 4.87 3.12
CA ARG A 298 33.84 5.31 4.37
C ARG A 298 32.80 5.62 5.45
N MET A 299 31.70 6.30 5.12
CA MET A 299 30.64 6.60 6.09
C MET A 299 29.97 5.35 6.67
N PHE A 300 29.77 4.30 5.86
CA PHE A 300 29.29 3.01 6.37
C PHE A 300 30.27 2.37 7.36
N HIS A 301 31.58 2.44 7.10
CA HIS A 301 32.58 1.97 8.07
C HIS A 301 32.63 2.84 9.33
N ARG A 302 32.43 4.15 9.22
CA ARG A 302 32.39 5.05 10.39
C ARG A 302 31.21 4.77 11.31
N ARG A 303 30.10 4.22 10.82
CA ARG A 303 29.00 3.77 11.69
C ARG A 303 29.48 2.78 12.76
N HIS A 304 30.31 1.80 12.40
CA HIS A 304 30.92 0.86 13.36
C HIS A 304 31.70 1.61 14.45
N VAL A 305 32.50 2.61 14.06
CA VAL A 305 33.31 3.41 14.98
C VAL A 305 32.42 4.17 15.98
N TYR A 306 31.32 4.76 15.53
CA TYR A 306 30.40 5.46 16.43
C TYR A 306 29.53 4.55 17.29
N GLU A 307 29.07 3.41 16.75
CA GLU A 307 28.20 2.48 17.49
C GLU A 307 28.96 1.65 18.53
N HIS A 308 30.22 1.30 18.26
CA HIS A 308 30.97 0.36 19.09
C HIS A 308 32.14 0.97 19.86
N ASN A 309 32.76 2.04 19.34
CA ASN A 309 33.97 2.61 19.93
C ASN A 309 33.83 4.08 20.34
N GLY A 310 32.60 4.60 20.45
CA GLY A 310 32.35 5.97 20.90
C GLY A 310 32.98 7.05 20.01
N GLY A 311 33.23 6.75 18.72
CA GLY A 311 33.89 7.66 17.79
C GLY A 311 35.42 7.53 17.75
N GLU A 312 36.03 6.61 18.50
CA GLU A 312 37.47 6.36 18.48
C GLU A 312 37.87 5.32 17.44
N VAL A 313 38.80 5.68 16.55
CA VAL A 313 39.33 4.80 15.48
C VAL A 313 39.98 3.55 16.08
N ASP A 314 39.51 2.37 15.67
CA ASP A 314 40.13 1.08 15.95
C ASP A 314 40.90 0.53 14.73
N GLN A 315 41.65 -0.55 14.96
CA GLN A 315 42.41 -1.21 13.90
C GLN A 315 41.48 -1.81 12.84
N LYS A 316 40.31 -2.31 13.26
CA LYS A 316 39.30 -2.88 12.36
C LYS A 316 38.83 -1.85 11.33
N TYR A 317 38.53 -0.62 11.75
CA TYR A 317 38.15 0.46 10.85
C TYR A 317 39.25 0.77 9.84
N LEU A 318 40.51 0.90 10.28
CA LEU A 318 41.63 1.19 9.38
C LEU A 318 41.84 0.06 8.37
N ASP A 319 41.74 -1.18 8.81
CA ASP A 319 41.91 -2.37 7.97
C ASP A 319 40.79 -2.49 6.94
N ASP A 320 39.54 -2.24 7.33
CA ASP A 320 38.37 -2.40 6.46
C ASP A 320 38.19 -1.20 5.51
N SER A 321 38.31 0.03 6.02
CA SER A 321 38.07 1.27 5.24
C SER A 321 39.26 1.72 4.41
N LYS A 322 40.49 1.35 4.80
CA LYS A 322 41.75 1.88 4.25
C LYS A 322 41.87 3.41 4.32
N ASP A 323 41.21 4.04 5.31
CA ASP A 323 41.26 5.49 5.52
C ASP A 323 42.65 5.92 6.01
N THR A 324 43.35 6.71 5.19
CA THR A 324 44.68 7.25 5.49
C THR A 324 44.65 8.62 6.17
N GLU A 325 43.48 9.23 6.31
CA GLU A 325 43.30 10.59 6.86
C GLU A 325 43.19 10.59 8.40
N VAL A 326 43.09 9.42 9.02
CA VAL A 326 42.97 9.27 10.48
C VAL A 326 43.97 8.25 11.02
N ARG A 327 44.32 8.38 12.30
CA ARG A 327 45.22 7.43 12.99
C ARG A 327 44.48 6.63 14.06
N LEU A 328 45.05 5.48 14.43
CA LEU A 328 44.54 4.66 15.53
C LEU A 328 44.37 5.51 16.81
N LYS A 329 43.26 5.31 17.53
CA LYS A 329 42.82 6.08 18.71
C LYS A 329 42.47 7.56 18.45
N GLN A 330 42.42 8.01 17.21
CA GLN A 330 41.89 9.33 16.91
C GLN A 330 40.38 9.34 17.11
N GLN A 331 39.86 10.37 17.75
CA GLN A 331 38.42 10.63 17.80
C GLN A 331 37.98 11.28 16.48
N ILE A 332 37.05 10.65 15.76
CA ILE A 332 36.46 11.19 14.52
C ILE A 332 35.27 12.09 14.86
N ARG A 333 35.12 13.19 14.11
CA ARG A 333 33.96 14.08 14.15
C ARG A 333 33.47 14.33 12.74
N GLU A 334 32.15 14.31 12.55
CA GLU A 334 31.55 14.63 11.27
C GLU A 334 31.10 16.09 11.23
N THR A 335 31.18 16.69 10.05
CA THR A 335 30.64 18.03 9.81
C THR A 335 29.20 17.97 9.30
N LYS A 336 28.47 19.07 9.47
CA LYS A 336 27.11 19.19 8.94
C LYS A 336 27.06 19.02 7.42
N GLU A 337 28.06 19.56 6.74
CA GLU A 337 28.23 19.51 5.28
C GLU A 337 28.44 18.06 4.81
N GLU A 338 29.24 17.28 5.52
CA GLU A 338 29.44 15.85 5.26
C GLU A 338 28.13 15.07 5.39
N ILE A 339 27.32 15.35 6.42
CA ILE A 339 26.04 14.65 6.60
C ILE A 339 25.04 15.04 5.51
N HIS A 340 24.95 16.32 5.14
CA HIS A 340 24.10 16.72 4.01
C HIS A 340 24.52 16.05 2.70
N ARG A 341 25.83 15.92 2.46
CA ARG A 341 26.37 15.17 1.32
C ARG A 341 25.97 13.70 1.39
N LEU A 342 26.15 13.04 2.54
CA LEU A 342 25.77 11.64 2.74
C LEU A 342 24.29 11.42 2.44
N LEU A 343 23.40 12.23 3.02
CA LEU A 343 21.95 12.12 2.80
C LEU A 343 21.59 12.22 1.30
N GLY A 344 22.22 13.13 0.56
CA GLY A 344 22.01 13.25 -0.89
C GLY A 344 22.50 12.04 -1.68
N LEU A 345 23.64 11.45 -1.30
CA LEU A 345 24.18 10.27 -1.96
C LEU A 345 23.37 9.00 -1.65
N LEU A 346 22.89 8.85 -0.41
CA LEU A 346 22.01 7.74 -0.03
C LEU A 346 20.67 7.80 -0.77
N LEU A 347 20.10 9.00 -0.93
CA LEU A 347 18.89 9.18 -1.74
C LEU A 347 19.10 8.74 -3.19
N LYS A 348 20.23 9.14 -3.79
CA LYS A 348 20.57 8.71 -5.15
C LYS A 348 20.71 7.19 -5.26
N MET A 349 21.35 6.55 -4.28
CA MET A 349 21.44 5.08 -4.22
C MET A 349 20.07 4.42 -4.07
N ALA A 350 19.20 4.95 -3.21
CA ALA A 350 17.86 4.42 -3.01
C ALA A 350 17.01 4.50 -4.30
N LEU A 351 17.11 5.62 -5.03
CA LEU A 351 16.47 5.80 -6.34
C LEU A 351 16.98 4.78 -7.37
N ASN A 352 18.30 4.56 -7.44
CA ASN A 352 18.89 3.56 -8.33
C ASN A 352 18.35 2.15 -8.02
N ILE A 353 18.30 1.79 -6.73
CA ILE A 353 17.80 0.48 -6.28
C ILE A 353 16.31 0.33 -6.63
N HIS A 354 15.49 1.32 -6.27
CA HIS A 354 14.03 1.28 -6.47
C HIS A 354 13.68 1.17 -7.95
N LYS A 355 14.33 1.98 -8.80
CA LYS A 355 14.16 1.93 -10.25
C LYS A 355 14.47 0.54 -10.81
N ARG A 356 15.65 -0.01 -10.52
CA ARG A 356 16.05 -1.34 -11.04
C ARG A 356 15.20 -2.47 -10.45
N PHE A 357 14.76 -2.35 -9.20
CA PHE A 357 13.80 -3.29 -8.62
C PHE A 357 12.48 -3.31 -9.40
N HIS A 358 11.97 -2.14 -9.81
CA HIS A 358 10.75 -2.06 -10.62
C HIS A 358 10.97 -2.34 -12.11
N GLU A 359 12.20 -2.41 -12.60
CA GLU A 359 12.49 -3.02 -13.90
C GLU A 359 12.36 -4.56 -13.83
N LEU A 360 12.76 -5.17 -12.71
CA LEU A 360 12.58 -6.61 -12.46
C LEU A 360 11.12 -6.98 -12.15
N PHE A 361 10.42 -6.11 -11.42
CA PHE A 361 9.05 -6.29 -10.99
C PHE A 361 8.22 -5.06 -11.39
N PRO A 362 7.84 -4.96 -12.67
CA PRO A 362 7.12 -3.79 -13.18
C PRO A 362 5.78 -3.62 -12.48
N PRO A 363 5.39 -2.37 -12.16
CA PRO A 363 4.04 -2.06 -11.74
C PRO A 363 3.05 -2.30 -12.89
N ILE A 364 1.76 -2.33 -12.56
CA ILE A 364 0.69 -2.36 -13.54
C ILE A 364 0.54 -0.96 -14.13
N ASP A 365 0.68 -0.85 -15.45
CA ASP A 365 0.69 0.43 -16.16
C ASP A 365 -0.69 1.11 -16.22
N GLU A 366 -1.77 0.34 -16.35
CA GLU A 366 -3.13 0.87 -16.55
C GLU A 366 -3.58 1.87 -15.45
N PRO A 367 -3.42 1.57 -14.14
CA PRO A 367 -3.71 2.54 -13.09
C PRO A 367 -2.85 3.82 -13.15
N ILE A 368 -1.59 3.68 -13.55
CA ILE A 368 -0.64 4.81 -13.65
C ILE A 368 -1.06 5.71 -14.80
N ALA A 369 -1.30 5.15 -15.97
CA ALA A 369 -1.78 5.88 -17.15
C ALA A 369 -3.13 6.58 -16.88
N THR A 370 -4.05 5.89 -16.20
CA THR A 370 -5.36 6.47 -15.82
C THR A 370 -5.19 7.72 -14.95
N PHE A 371 -4.23 7.69 -14.03
CA PHE A 371 -3.92 8.83 -13.17
C PHE A 371 -3.25 9.99 -13.93
N GLU A 372 -2.32 9.68 -14.83
CA GLU A 372 -1.69 10.68 -15.72
C GLU A 372 -2.74 11.39 -16.60
N ASP A 373 -3.67 10.63 -17.19
CA ASP A 373 -4.78 11.17 -17.97
C ASP A 373 -5.73 12.03 -17.12
N LYS A 374 -5.99 11.63 -15.87
CA LYS A 374 -6.76 12.45 -14.93
C LYS A 374 -6.05 13.78 -14.65
N LYS A 375 -4.73 13.75 -14.37
CA LYS A 375 -3.92 14.96 -14.16
C LYS A 375 -3.95 15.89 -15.37
N ALA A 376 -3.74 15.35 -16.57
CA ALA A 376 -3.77 16.13 -17.82
C ALA A 376 -5.14 16.80 -18.06
N ARG A 377 -6.25 16.08 -17.78
CA ARG A 377 -7.61 16.64 -17.87
C ARG A 377 -7.84 17.77 -16.87
N ILE A 378 -7.42 17.61 -15.61
CA ILE A 378 -7.55 18.64 -14.58
C ILE A 378 -6.74 19.88 -14.98
N GLU A 379 -5.49 19.70 -15.43
CA GLU A 379 -4.64 20.82 -15.84
C GLU A 379 -5.23 21.59 -17.03
N LYS A 380 -5.77 20.88 -18.03
CA LYS A 380 -6.47 21.48 -19.17
C LYS A 380 -7.69 22.28 -18.71
N PHE A 381 -8.49 21.75 -17.79
CA PHE A 381 -9.65 22.43 -17.22
C PHE A 381 -9.24 23.68 -16.43
N THR A 382 -8.22 23.58 -15.56
CA THR A 382 -7.70 24.72 -14.80
C THR A 382 -7.16 25.83 -15.71
N LYS A 383 -6.43 25.47 -16.77
CA LYS A 383 -5.96 26.43 -17.79
C LYS A 383 -7.12 27.10 -18.52
N SER A 384 -8.15 26.33 -18.90
CA SER A 384 -9.36 26.87 -19.53
C SER A 384 -10.05 27.90 -18.63
N MET A 385 -10.22 27.61 -17.33
CA MET A 385 -10.85 28.53 -16.38
C MET A 385 -10.04 29.81 -16.13
N LYS A 386 -8.71 29.72 -16.13
CA LYS A 386 -7.84 30.90 -16.02
C LYS A 386 -7.84 31.76 -17.29
N GLY A 387 -7.99 31.15 -18.46
CA GLY A 387 -8.09 31.84 -19.75
C GLY A 387 -9.37 32.68 -19.89
N THR A 388 -10.51 32.19 -19.39
CA THR A 388 -11.79 32.93 -19.41
C THR A 388 -11.84 34.12 -18.44
N HIS A 389 -11.00 34.14 -17.40
CA HIS A 389 -10.92 35.28 -16.48
C HIS A 389 -10.12 36.47 -17.02
N LEU A 390 -9.29 36.28 -18.06
CA LEU A 390 -8.51 37.35 -18.70
C LEU A 390 -9.22 37.99 -19.91
N SER A 391 -10.36 37.45 -20.34
CA SER A 391 -11.18 37.99 -21.44
C SER A 391 -12.36 38.86 -20.97
N HIS A 392 -12.45 39.15 -19.67
CA HIS A 392 -13.51 39.96 -19.06
C HIS A 392 -12.97 41.17 -18.27
N GLN A 393 -11.75 41.64 -18.56
CA GLN A 393 -11.23 42.93 -18.09
C GLN A 393 -11.06 43.91 -19.25
#